data_AF-A0A812IEU9-F1
#
_entry.id   AF-A0A812IEU9-F1
#
_cell.length_a   1.000
_cell.length_b   1.000
_cell.length_c   1.000
_cell.angle_alpha   90.00
_cell.angle_beta   90.00
_cell.angle_gamma   90.00
#
_symmetry.space_group_name_H-M   'P 1'
#
loop_
_entity.id
_entity.type
_entity.pdbx_description
1 polymer ?
#
loop_
_entity_poly.entity_id
_entity_poly.type
_entity_poly.pdbx_seq_one_letter_code
_entity_poly.pdbx_strand_id
1 'polypeptide(L)'
;MSVRLKSRDAADAAAAAEATVEVKNIGDFPSAEVVQVYALASNVPRALRAFRRTGILAPGESSKVSMPLCERALGAFYDESLGRWQPPAQGSEVQLEVGASSKDIRLRAKVVL
;
A
#
# COMPACT_ATOMS: atom_id res chain seq x y z
N MET A 1 7.85 0.45 8.91
CA MET A 1 6.50 0.39 8.29
C MET A 1 5.59 -0.41 9.19
N SER A 2 4.35 0.05 9.37
CA SER A 2 3.29 -0.73 10.02
C SER A 2 2.13 -0.86 9.05
N VAL A 3 1.53 -2.06 8.98
CA VAL A 3 0.29 -2.29 8.25
C VAL A 3 -0.76 -2.66 9.29
N ARG A 4 -1.89 -1.95 9.28
CA ARG A 4 -3.03 -2.26 10.14
C ARG A 4 -4.21 -2.64 9.26
N LEU A 5 -4.85 -3.75 9.60
CA LEU A 5 -6.13 -4.16 9.02
C LEU A 5 -7.24 -3.57 9.88
N LYS A 6 -8.28 -3.02 9.26
CA LYS A 6 -9.51 -2.65 9.96
C LYS A 6 -10.49 -3.81 9.87
N SER A 7 -11.14 -4.18 10.98
CA SER A 7 -12.24 -5.16 10.98
C SER A 7 -13.48 -4.58 10.29
N ARG A 8 -14.25 -5.45 9.63
CA ARG A 8 -15.49 -5.09 8.92
C ARG A 8 -16.57 -4.59 9.89
N ASP A 9 -16.85 -3.29 9.87
CA ASP A 9 -18.15 -2.75 10.26
C ASP A 9 -18.87 -2.23 9.00
N ALA A 10 -20.17 -2.54 8.91
CA ALA A 10 -21.01 -2.37 7.71
C ALA A 10 -21.27 -0.91 7.27
N ALA A 11 -20.58 0.06 7.85
CA ALA A 11 -20.73 1.48 7.53
C ALA A 11 -19.54 2.08 6.75
N ASP A 12 -18.44 1.34 6.55
CA ASP A 12 -17.24 1.90 5.92
C ASP A 12 -16.76 1.06 4.72
N ALA A 13 -17.26 1.40 3.54
CA ALA A 13 -16.72 0.89 2.27
C ALA A 13 -15.30 1.46 1.95
N ALA A 14 -14.66 2.18 2.89
CA ALA A 14 -13.62 3.16 2.58
C ALA A 14 -12.15 2.72 2.70
N ALA A 15 -11.77 1.70 3.49
CA ALA A 15 -10.40 1.16 3.48
C ALA A 15 -10.31 -0.20 4.20
N ALA A 16 -9.75 -1.21 3.55
CA ALA A 16 -9.56 -2.57 4.11
C ALA A 16 -8.26 -2.69 4.92
N ALA A 17 -7.22 -1.94 4.53
CA ALA A 17 -5.95 -1.86 5.25
C ALA A 17 -5.37 -0.44 5.16
N GLU A 18 -4.39 -0.14 6.00
CA GLU A 18 -3.59 1.08 5.91
C GLU A 18 -2.11 0.78 5.99
N ALA A 19 -1.34 1.27 5.03
CA ALA A 19 0.11 1.26 5.06
C ALA A 19 0.63 2.59 5.62
N THR A 20 1.31 2.53 6.76
CA THR A 20 1.94 3.70 7.39
C THR A 20 3.47 3.54 7.42
N VAL A 21 4.16 4.54 6.90
CA VAL A 21 5.62 4.56 6.73
C VAL A 21 6.17 5.86 7.29
N GLU A 22 7.28 5.78 8.02
CA GLU A 22 8.05 6.94 8.39
C GLU A 22 9.15 7.15 7.35
N VAL A 23 9.23 8.36 6.81
CA VAL A 23 10.23 8.79 5.84
C VAL A 23 11.10 9.84 6.51
N LYS A 24 12.42 9.68 6.42
CA LYS A 24 13.39 10.64 6.94
C LYS A 24 14.25 11.19 5.81
N ASN A 25 14.40 12.49 5.72
CA ASN A 25 15.40 13.10 4.86
C ASN A 25 16.78 12.91 5.48
N ILE A 26 17.64 12.13 4.82
CA ILE A 26 19.01 11.84 5.26
C ILE A 26 20.08 12.58 4.44
N GLY A 27 19.66 13.44 3.51
CA GLY A 27 20.54 14.28 2.72
C GLY A 27 20.72 15.67 3.31
N ASP A 28 21.55 16.48 2.65
CA ASP A 28 21.95 17.81 3.13
C ASP A 28 21.02 18.94 2.69
N PHE A 29 20.02 18.66 1.85
CA PHE A 29 19.13 19.66 1.26
C PHE A 29 17.66 19.37 1.54
N PRO A 30 16.80 20.40 1.64
CA PRO A 30 15.35 20.21 1.69
C PRO A 30 14.84 19.41 0.49
N SER A 31 14.08 18.36 0.76
CA SER A 31 13.62 17.43 -0.29
C SER A 31 12.26 16.83 0.03
N ALA A 32 11.59 16.28 -0.97
CA ALA A 32 10.36 15.53 -0.79
C ALA A 32 10.49 14.16 -1.46
N GLU A 33 9.82 13.17 -0.89
CA GLU A 33 9.89 11.77 -1.33
C GLU A 33 8.51 11.29 -1.79
N VAL A 34 8.45 10.39 -2.77
CA VAL A 34 7.23 9.73 -3.20
C VAL A 34 7.26 8.27 -2.74
N VAL A 35 6.53 7.99 -1.67
CA VAL A 35 6.37 6.63 -1.17
C VAL A 35 5.39 5.88 -2.06
N GLN A 36 5.77 4.68 -2.51
CA GLN A 36 4.98 3.84 -3.42
C GLN A 36 4.69 2.50 -2.76
N VAL A 37 3.44 2.03 -2.86
CA VAL A 37 2.98 0.72 -2.38
C VAL A 37 2.59 -0.13 -3.57
N TYR A 38 3.22 -1.29 -3.69
CA TYR A 38 2.89 -2.33 -4.64
C TYR A 38 2.23 -3.50 -3.91
N ALA A 39 1.30 -4.17 -4.58
CA ALA A 39 0.71 -5.41 -4.09
C ALA A 39 0.96 -6.54 -5.07
N LEU A 40 1.33 -7.70 -4.55
CA LEU A 40 1.46 -8.97 -5.25
C LEU A 40 0.53 -9.99 -4.58
N ALA A 41 -0.37 -10.58 -5.36
CA ALA A 41 -1.30 -11.61 -4.92
C ALA A 41 -1.24 -12.79 -5.90
N SER A 42 -1.61 -14.00 -5.49
CA SER A 42 -1.42 -15.23 -6.29
C SER A 42 -1.96 -15.16 -7.71
N ASN A 43 -3.09 -14.48 -7.92
CA ASN A 43 -3.79 -14.43 -9.21
C ASN A 43 -3.66 -13.08 -9.93
N VAL A 44 -2.88 -12.13 -9.37
CA VAL A 44 -2.80 -10.77 -9.91
C VAL A 44 -1.33 -10.34 -9.95
N PRO A 45 -0.82 -9.88 -11.11
CA PRO A 45 0.55 -9.42 -11.22
C PRO A 45 0.82 -8.26 -10.25
N ARG A 46 2.08 -8.13 -9.86
CA ARG A 46 2.55 -7.01 -9.05
C ARG A 46 2.16 -5.68 -9.71
N ALA A 47 1.44 -4.83 -8.98
CA ALA A 47 0.99 -3.53 -9.49
C ALA A 47 1.11 -2.44 -8.42
N LEU A 48 1.29 -1.19 -8.85
CA LEU A 48 1.22 -0.02 -7.97
C LEU A 48 -0.22 0.16 -7.49
N ARG A 49 -0.42 0.24 -6.17
CA ARG A 49 -1.75 0.33 -5.55
C ARG A 49 -1.99 1.61 -4.78
N ALA A 50 -0.94 2.22 -4.26
CA ALA A 50 -1.01 3.54 -3.65
C ALA A 50 0.33 4.26 -3.79
N PHE A 51 0.29 5.57 -3.80
CA PHE A 51 1.47 6.40 -3.65
C PHE A 51 1.11 7.69 -2.92
N ARG A 52 2.07 8.26 -2.20
CA ARG A 52 1.89 9.54 -1.53
C ARG A 52 3.23 10.27 -1.44
N ARG A 53 3.21 11.55 -1.80
CA ARG A 53 4.35 12.45 -1.66
C ARG A 53 4.37 13.04 -0.25
N THR A 54 5.54 13.13 0.37
CA THR A 54 5.74 13.88 1.60
C THR A 54 5.60 15.39 1.35
N GLY A 55 5.50 16.18 2.42
CA GLY A 55 5.89 17.59 2.36
C GLY A 55 7.39 17.74 2.04
N ILE A 56 7.85 18.98 1.87
CA ILE A 56 9.29 19.26 1.86
C ILE A 56 9.80 19.05 3.28
N LEU A 57 10.78 18.15 3.42
CA LEU A 57 11.43 17.81 4.68
C LEU A 57 12.81 18.46 4.72
N ALA A 58 13.13 19.16 5.81
CA ALA A 58 14.48 19.64 6.08
C ALA A 58 15.46 18.47 6.29
N PRO A 59 16.78 18.69 6.16
CA PRO A 59 17.79 17.69 6.53
C PRO A 59 17.56 17.13 7.94
N GLY A 60 17.46 15.81 8.05
CA GLY A 60 17.20 15.10 9.31
C GLY A 60 15.73 15.04 9.74
N GLU A 61 14.81 15.75 9.07
CA GLU A 61 13.38 15.74 9.39
C GLU A 61 12.72 14.42 8.96
N SER A 62 11.79 13.95 9.79
CA SER A 62 10.96 12.77 9.53
C SER A 62 9.49 13.15 9.35
N SER A 63 8.80 12.44 8.46
CA SER A 63 7.36 12.56 8.26
C SER A 63 6.70 11.19 8.14
N LYS A 64 5.50 11.06 8.71
CA LYS A 64 4.68 9.85 8.58
C LYS A 64 3.75 9.99 7.38
N VAL A 65 3.77 8.97 6.54
CA VAL A 65 2.96 8.86 5.33
C VAL A 65 2.01 7.68 5.50
N SER A 66 0.71 7.97 5.50
CA SER A 66 -0.36 6.97 5.59
C SER A 66 -1.12 6.86 4.27
N MET A 67 -1.30 5.64 3.80
CA MET A 67 -1.98 5.32 2.54
C MET A 67 -3.04 4.25 2.79
N PRO A 68 -4.33 4.58 2.66
CA PRO A 68 -5.40 3.59 2.74
C PRO A 68 -5.37 2.67 1.53
N LEU A 69 -5.65 1.39 1.75
CA LEU A 69 -5.73 0.34 0.75
C LEU A 69 -7.12 -0.28 0.81
N CYS A 70 -7.88 -0.18 -0.28
CA CYS A 70 -9.17 -0.84 -0.43
C CYS A 70 -9.01 -2.27 -0.94
N GLU A 71 -10.09 -3.06 -1.00
CA GLU A 71 -10.05 -4.44 -1.51
C GLU A 71 -9.44 -4.54 -2.93
N ARG A 72 -9.65 -3.52 -3.77
CA ARG A 72 -9.01 -3.40 -5.11
C ARG A 72 -7.49 -3.35 -5.04
N ALA A 73 -6.95 -2.71 -4.01
CA ALA A 73 -5.50 -2.70 -3.76
C ALA A 73 -5.00 -4.05 -3.25
N LEU A 74 -5.87 -4.83 -2.59
CA LEU A 74 -5.54 -6.09 -1.93
C LEU A 74 -5.87 -7.32 -2.79
N GLY A 75 -5.87 -7.19 -4.11
CA GLY A 75 -5.97 -8.35 -5.02
C GLY A 75 -7.35 -8.64 -5.58
N ALA A 76 -8.31 -7.71 -5.48
CA ALA A 76 -9.54 -7.84 -6.25
C ALA A 76 -9.22 -7.87 -7.76
N PHE A 77 -9.93 -8.72 -8.50
CA PHE A 77 -9.74 -8.90 -9.94
C PHE A 77 -11.09 -8.83 -10.66
N TYR A 78 -11.06 -8.54 -11.96
CA TYR A 78 -12.28 -8.56 -12.76
C TYR A 78 -12.44 -9.96 -13.36
N ASP A 79 -13.57 -10.60 -13.08
CA ASP A 79 -13.93 -11.88 -13.66
C ASP A 79 -14.79 -11.63 -14.90
N GLU A 80 -14.21 -11.89 -16.08
CA GLU A 80 -14.88 -11.68 -17.37
C GLU A 80 -16.09 -12.62 -17.55
N SER A 81 -16.05 -13.83 -17.00
CA SER A 81 -17.15 -14.79 -17.10
C SER A 81 -18.37 -14.35 -16.30
N LEU A 82 -18.15 -13.65 -15.19
CA LEU A 82 -19.19 -13.11 -14.33
C LEU A 82 -19.51 -11.63 -14.61
N GLY A 83 -18.75 -10.98 -15.49
CA GLY A 83 -18.89 -9.56 -15.84
C GLY A 83 -18.75 -8.60 -14.65
N ARG A 84 -18.02 -8.98 -13.59
CA ARG A 84 -17.96 -8.19 -12.35
C ARG A 84 -16.64 -8.33 -11.60
N TRP A 85 -16.34 -7.36 -10.75
CA TRP A 85 -15.21 -7.45 -9.81
C TRP A 85 -15.46 -8.54 -8.77
N GLN A 86 -14.48 -9.41 -8.58
CA GLN A 86 -14.43 -10.35 -7.47
C GLN A 86 -13.50 -9.80 -6.38
N PRO A 87 -13.93 -9.82 -5.11
CA PRO A 87 -13.05 -9.47 -4.01
C PRO A 87 -11.92 -10.51 -3.89
N PRO A 88 -10.83 -10.18 -3.18
CA PRO A 88 -9.82 -11.17 -2.81
C PRO A 88 -10.44 -12.35 -2.06
N ALA A 89 -9.93 -13.56 -2.28
CA ALA A 89 -10.40 -14.73 -1.58
C ALA A 89 -10.05 -14.65 -0.08
N GLN A 90 -10.97 -15.06 0.79
CA GLN A 90 -10.71 -15.16 2.22
C GLN A 90 -9.59 -16.19 2.48
N GLY A 91 -8.65 -15.84 3.35
CA GLY A 91 -7.45 -16.61 3.65
C GLY A 91 -6.33 -16.44 2.63
N SER A 92 -6.50 -15.62 1.58
CA SER A 92 -5.43 -15.39 0.61
C SER A 92 -4.33 -14.47 1.17
N GLU A 93 -3.09 -14.77 0.80
CA GLU A 93 -1.93 -13.93 1.12
C GLU A 93 -1.73 -12.85 0.05
N VAL A 94 -1.51 -11.62 0.50
CA VAL A 94 -1.05 -10.50 -0.32
C VAL A 94 0.27 -9.98 0.24
N GLN A 95 1.29 -9.94 -0.61
CA GLN A 95 2.55 -9.27 -0.29
C GLN A 95 2.45 -7.79 -0.66
N LEU A 96 2.53 -6.93 0.34
CA LEU A 96 2.71 -5.50 0.17
C LEU A 96 4.19 -5.17 0.13
N GLU A 97 4.59 -4.41 -0.88
CA GLU A 97 5.95 -3.92 -1.06
C GLU A 97 5.96 -2.41 -1.08
N VAL A 98 6.86 -1.79 -0.32
CA VAL A 98 6.94 -0.33 -0.22
C VAL A 98 8.35 0.17 -0.50
N GLY A 99 8.42 1.22 -1.29
CA GLY A 99 9.68 1.76 -1.79
C GLY A 99 9.58 3.14 -2.39
N ALA A 100 10.71 3.63 -2.90
CA ALA A 100 10.83 4.90 -3.63
C ALA A 100 10.63 4.71 -5.14
N SER A 101 10.71 3.46 -5.63
CA SER A 101 10.40 3.11 -7.02
C SER A 101 9.97 1.65 -7.15
N SER A 102 9.51 1.25 -8.34
CA SER A 102 9.20 -0.15 -8.65
C SER A 102 10.40 -1.09 -8.53
N LYS A 103 11.63 -0.59 -8.55
CA LYS A 103 12.87 -1.36 -8.39
C LYS A 103 13.50 -1.21 -7.00
N ASP A 104 13.35 -0.06 -6.36
CA ASP A 104 13.89 0.24 -5.03
C ASP A 104 12.82 -0.02 -3.96
N ILE A 105 12.68 -1.30 -3.57
CA ILE A 105 11.77 -1.77 -2.53
C ILE A 105 12.55 -2.06 -1.25
N ARG A 106 12.22 -1.32 -0.19
CA ARG A 106 12.94 -1.37 1.10
C ARG A 106 12.15 -2.04 2.20
N LEU A 107 10.82 -2.08 2.08
CA LEU A 107 9.93 -2.64 3.09
C LEU A 107 8.98 -3.63 2.44
N ARG A 108 8.70 -4.73 3.14
CA ARG A 108 7.74 -5.75 2.73
C ARG A 108 6.89 -6.16 3.92
N ALA A 109 5.61 -6.41 3.68
CA ALA A 109 4.69 -6.93 4.67
C ALA A 109 3.75 -7.93 4.03
N LYS A 110 3.39 -8.99 4.75
CA LYS A 110 2.35 -9.93 4.34
C LYS A 110 1.04 -9.56 5.02
N VAL A 111 -0.05 -9.64 4.26
CA VAL A 111 -1.41 -9.46 4.73
C VAL A 111 -2.20 -10.71 4.38
N VAL A 112 -2.91 -11.26 5.35
CA VAL A 112 -3.90 -12.33 5.14
C VAL A 112 -5.28 -11.69 5.21
N LEU A 113 -6.11 -11.95 4.19
CA LEU A 113 -7.43 -11.32 4.02
C LEU A 113 -8.58 -12.19 4.53
#